data_AF-A0A7K0LRP3-F1
#
_entry.id   AF-A0A7K0LRP3-F1
#
_cell.length_a   1.000
_cell.length_b   1.000
_cell.length_c   1.000
_cell.angle_alpha   90.00
_cell.angle_beta   90.00
_cell.angle_gamma   90.00
#
_symmetry.space_group_name_H-M   'P 1'
#
loop_
_entity.id
_entity.type
_entity.pdbx_description
1 polymer ?
#
loop_
_entity_poly.entity_id
_entity_poly.type
_entity_poly.pdbx_seq_one_letter_code
_entity_poly.pdbx_strand_id
1 'polypeptide(L)'
;MTDSLPPPSDDAFDEGVITEVIRPAAIVPEESARSILVELSLRDVRNGGVWRSDPSRWALYDSPWPHPTDQGTSLLVGTMQVAYSTPTRYEITIYRATITRVGSDLGWTVESLCDEALGFGSLTLANCPRATLTEPPKPFRF
;
A
#
# COMPACT_ATOMS: atom_id res chain seq x y z
N MET A 1 28.89 -19.57 35.09
CA MET A 1 27.42 -19.50 35.12
C MET A 1 27.03 -18.57 33.99
N THR A 2 26.84 -19.13 32.80
CA THR A 2 26.68 -18.37 31.56
C THR A 2 25.19 -18.16 31.34
N ASP A 3 24.73 -16.93 31.55
CA ASP A 3 23.37 -16.50 31.26
C ASP A 3 23.24 -16.37 29.74
N SER A 4 22.65 -17.39 29.10
CA SER A 4 22.39 -17.39 27.67
C SER A 4 20.97 -16.84 27.48
N LEU A 5 20.87 -15.56 27.12
CA LEU A 5 19.62 -14.98 26.65
C LEU A 5 19.10 -15.81 25.46
N PRO A 6 17.79 -16.16 25.41
CA PRO A 6 17.22 -16.81 24.25
C PRO A 6 17.31 -15.86 23.03
N PRO A 7 17.48 -16.39 21.81
CA PRO A 7 17.43 -15.56 20.61
C PRO A 7 16.06 -14.87 20.54
N PRO A 8 15.99 -13.62 20.02
CA PRO A 8 14.71 -12.97 19.80
C PRO A 8 13.86 -13.87 18.91
N SER A 9 12.69 -14.24 19.40
CA SER A 9 11.73 -15.05 18.66
C SER A 9 11.13 -14.19 17.55
N ASP A 10 11.30 -14.61 16.30
CA ASP A 10 10.70 -14.00 15.10
C ASP A 10 9.15 -14.08 15.11
N ASP A 11 8.54 -14.72 16.11
CA ASP A 11 7.09 -14.88 16.29
C ASP A 11 6.37 -13.67 16.92
N ALA A 12 7.05 -12.55 17.15
CA ALA A 12 6.42 -11.30 17.64
C ALA A 12 5.93 -10.36 16.51
N PHE A 13 6.02 -10.80 15.26
CA PHE A 13 5.37 -10.12 14.15
C PHE A 13 3.98 -10.75 13.94
N ASP A 14 2.95 -9.91 13.77
CA ASP A 14 1.71 -10.25 13.05
C ASP A 14 0.44 -10.68 13.83
N GLU A 15 0.28 -10.40 15.13
CA GLU A 15 -1.04 -10.65 15.78
C GLU A 15 -2.11 -9.57 15.50
N GLY A 16 -1.82 -8.57 14.67
CA GLY A 16 -2.76 -7.47 14.39
C GLY A 16 -2.54 -6.75 13.06
N VAL A 17 -1.77 -7.31 12.13
CA VAL A 17 -1.56 -6.72 10.81
C VAL A 17 -2.28 -7.59 9.78
N ILE A 18 -3.17 -6.98 9.00
CA ILE A 18 -3.93 -7.69 7.96
C ILE A 18 -3.24 -7.37 6.63
N THR A 19 -2.53 -8.35 6.06
CA THR A 19 -1.90 -8.21 4.74
C THR A 19 -2.65 -9.06 3.71
N GLU A 20 -3.08 -8.43 2.63
CA GLU A 20 -3.71 -9.10 1.51
C GLU A 20 -2.94 -8.89 0.22
N VAL A 21 -2.76 -9.98 -0.52
CA VAL A 21 -2.19 -9.95 -1.86
C VAL A 21 -3.32 -9.75 -2.87
N ILE A 22 -3.22 -8.69 -3.66
CA ILE A 22 -4.24 -8.37 -4.67
C ILE A 22 -4.03 -9.28 -5.89
N ARG A 23 -4.94 -10.24 -6.08
CA ARG A 23 -4.88 -11.25 -7.16
C ARG A 23 -6.19 -11.27 -7.96
N PRO A 24 -6.15 -11.06 -9.29
CA PRO A 24 -5.03 -10.50 -10.04
C PRO A 24 -4.73 -9.06 -9.61
N ALA A 25 -3.48 -8.61 -9.80
CA ALA A 25 -3.08 -7.26 -9.41
C ALA A 25 -3.97 -6.21 -10.07
N ALA A 26 -4.26 -5.13 -9.35
CA ALA A 26 -5.03 -4.01 -9.88
C ALA A 26 -4.11 -3.13 -10.74
N ILE A 27 -4.55 -2.78 -11.95
CA ILE A 27 -3.82 -1.98 -12.94
C ILE A 27 -4.55 -0.66 -13.10
N VAL A 28 -3.94 0.39 -12.58
CA VAL A 28 -4.41 1.76 -12.72
C VAL A 28 -3.97 2.29 -14.10
N PRO A 29 -4.92 2.66 -14.98
CA PRO A 29 -4.61 3.26 -16.29
C PRO A 29 -3.91 4.62 -16.14
N GLU A 30 -3.19 5.06 -17.17
CA GLU A 30 -2.45 6.34 -17.16
C GLU A 30 -3.31 7.54 -16.71
N GLU A 31 -4.52 7.67 -17.27
CA GLU A 31 -5.38 8.82 -17.00
C GLU A 31 -5.75 8.90 -15.51
N SER A 32 -6.20 7.79 -14.93
CA SER A 32 -6.50 7.68 -13.50
C SER A 32 -5.23 7.81 -12.65
N ALA A 33 -4.11 7.24 -13.09
CA ALA A 33 -2.83 7.28 -12.37
C ALA A 33 -2.35 8.72 -12.17
N ARG A 34 -2.45 9.57 -13.20
CA ARG A 34 -2.08 10.99 -13.09
C ARG A 34 -2.90 11.71 -12.01
N SER A 35 -4.22 11.54 -12.03
CA SER A 35 -5.12 12.16 -11.04
C SER A 35 -4.82 11.67 -9.62
N ILE A 36 -4.62 10.36 -9.43
CA ILE A 36 -4.28 9.77 -8.14
C ILE A 36 -2.97 10.35 -7.59
N LEU A 37 -1.91 10.39 -8.41
CA LEU A 37 -0.61 10.90 -7.96
C LEU A 37 -0.66 12.39 -7.57
N VAL A 38 -1.43 13.20 -8.31
CA VAL A 38 -1.65 14.62 -7.97
C VAL A 38 -2.37 14.74 -6.63
N GLU A 39 -3.49 14.04 -6.46
CA GLU A 39 -4.29 14.13 -5.23
C GLU A 39 -3.55 13.59 -3.99
N LEU A 40 -2.74 12.53 -4.15
CA LEU A 40 -1.85 12.01 -3.11
C LEU A 40 -0.75 13.01 -2.73
N SER A 41 -0.19 13.73 -3.70
CA SER A 41 0.82 14.78 -3.45
C SER A 41 0.21 16.00 -2.73
N LEU A 42 -1.01 16.39 -3.11
CA LEU A 42 -1.76 17.46 -2.44
C LEU A 42 -2.11 17.10 -1.00
N ARG A 43 -2.33 15.81 -0.71
CA ARG A 43 -2.61 15.29 0.63
C ARG A 43 -1.39 14.65 1.29
N ASP A 44 -0.18 15.08 0.91
CA ASP A 44 1.04 14.57 1.54
C ASP A 44 1.03 14.87 3.05
N VAL A 45 1.40 13.89 3.89
CA VAL A 45 1.49 13.98 5.35
C VAL A 45 2.33 15.16 5.83
N ARG A 46 3.33 15.55 5.03
CA ARG A 46 4.23 16.68 5.33
C ARG A 46 3.60 18.03 5.03
N ASN A 47 2.48 18.05 4.30
CA ASN A 47 1.75 19.23 3.85
C ASN A 47 0.35 19.35 4.47
N GLY A 48 0.12 18.70 5.62
CA GLY A 48 -1.17 18.75 6.31
C GLY A 48 -2.20 17.72 5.85
N GLY A 49 -1.83 16.81 4.94
CA GLY A 49 -2.67 15.66 4.59
C GLY A 49 -2.33 14.41 5.38
N VAL A 50 -2.73 13.24 4.87
CA VAL A 50 -2.58 11.93 5.56
C VAL A 50 -1.91 10.87 4.69
N TRP A 51 -1.57 11.22 3.45
CA TRP A 51 -0.99 10.29 2.49
C TRP A 51 0.51 10.47 2.36
N ARG A 52 1.21 9.40 2.03
CA ARG A 52 2.62 9.44 1.64
C ARG A 52 2.77 8.59 0.40
N SER A 53 3.14 9.19 -0.72
CA SER A 53 3.35 8.47 -1.98
C SER A 53 4.83 8.41 -2.34
N ASP A 54 5.39 7.20 -2.29
CA ASP A 54 6.71 6.86 -2.80
C ASP A 54 6.57 5.95 -4.04
N PRO A 55 7.57 5.89 -4.94
CA PRO A 55 7.49 5.10 -6.18
C PRO A 55 7.26 3.59 -6.02
N SER A 56 7.42 3.04 -4.81
CA SER A 56 7.19 1.61 -4.54
C SER A 56 6.07 1.38 -3.51
N ARG A 57 5.59 2.44 -2.87
CA ARG A 57 4.68 2.33 -1.73
C ARG A 57 3.88 3.61 -1.53
N TRP A 58 2.57 3.45 -1.36
CA TRP A 58 1.72 4.49 -0.80
C TRP A 58 1.34 4.12 0.62
N ALA A 59 1.29 5.09 1.53
CA ALA A 59 0.97 4.88 2.93
C ALA A 59 -0.07 5.90 3.39
N LEU A 60 -1.02 5.42 4.19
CA LEU A 60 -2.02 6.23 4.87
C LEU A 60 -1.67 6.30 6.35
N TYR A 61 -1.78 7.49 6.92
CA TYR A 61 -1.60 7.77 8.34
C TYR A 61 -2.92 8.26 8.95
N ASP A 62 -3.03 8.20 10.27
CA ASP A 62 -4.21 8.68 10.98
C ASP A 62 -4.29 10.22 11.05
N SER A 63 -3.15 10.89 10.90
CA SER A 63 -2.99 12.32 11.09
C SER A 63 -1.78 12.87 10.32
N PRO A 64 -1.75 14.17 10.00
CA PRO A 64 -0.58 14.80 9.38
C PRO A 64 0.65 14.77 10.27
N TRP A 65 1.82 14.84 9.66
CA TRP A 65 3.07 14.96 10.40
C TRP A 65 3.22 16.36 10.99
N PRO A 66 3.67 16.50 12.25
CA PRO A 66 3.89 17.81 12.86
C PRO A 66 4.99 18.60 12.14
N HIS A 67 5.98 17.90 11.57
CA HIS A 67 7.05 18.50 10.76
C HIS A 67 7.37 17.64 9.52
N PRO A 68 7.89 18.22 8.42
CA PRO A 68 8.13 17.50 7.16
C PRO A 68 9.06 16.29 7.23
N THR A 69 9.87 16.19 8.28
CA THR A 69 10.84 15.11 8.49
C THR A 69 10.60 14.33 9.78
N ASP A 70 9.52 14.64 10.51
CA ASP A 70 9.21 14.04 11.80
C ASP A 70 7.74 13.63 11.84
N GLN A 71 7.52 12.32 11.88
CA GLN A 71 6.20 11.71 11.99
C GLN A 71 5.52 12.02 13.34
N GLY A 72 6.28 12.34 14.39
CA GLY A 72 5.75 12.59 15.73
C GLY A 72 4.88 11.44 16.23
N THR A 73 3.65 11.75 16.66
CA THR A 73 2.67 10.75 17.14
C THR A 73 1.75 10.22 16.05
N SER A 74 1.92 10.63 14.79
CA SER A 74 1.12 10.12 13.67
C SER A 74 1.35 8.62 13.52
N LEU A 75 0.27 7.85 13.39
CA LEU A 75 0.31 6.39 13.33
C LEU A 75 0.02 5.91 11.91
N LEU A 76 0.79 4.91 11.47
CA LEU A 76 0.57 4.27 10.18
C LEU A 76 -0.73 3.45 10.22
N VAL A 77 -1.69 3.79 9.35
CA VAL A 77 -2.97 3.09 9.19
C VAL A 77 -2.82 1.89 8.25
N GLY A 78 -2.15 2.12 7.12
CA GLY A 78 -1.99 1.07 6.11
C GLY A 78 -1.04 1.46 4.99
N THR A 79 -0.67 0.46 4.19
CA THR A 79 0.21 0.64 3.04
C THR A 79 -0.30 -0.12 1.82
N MET A 80 0.00 0.41 0.64
CA MET A 80 -0.17 -0.27 -0.64
C MET A 80 1.18 -0.35 -1.32
N GLN A 81 1.58 -1.55 -1.73
CA GLN A 81 2.75 -1.72 -2.56
C GLN A 81 2.39 -1.59 -4.02
N VAL A 82 3.12 -0.71 -4.69
CA VAL A 82 2.86 -0.30 -6.06
C VAL A 82 4.10 -0.48 -6.92
N ALA A 83 3.89 -0.71 -8.22
CA ALA A 83 4.94 -0.74 -9.22
C ALA A 83 4.54 0.14 -10.40
N TYR A 84 5.46 0.96 -10.88
CA TYR A 84 5.23 1.87 -11.99
C TYR A 84 5.76 1.21 -13.26
N SER A 85 4.89 0.99 -14.24
CA SER A 85 5.28 0.42 -15.53
C SER A 85 6.04 1.47 -16.35
N THR A 86 7.34 1.26 -16.56
CA THR A 86 8.20 2.10 -17.41
C THR A 86 8.18 1.65 -18.88
N PRO A 87 8.40 2.52 -19.88
CA PRO A 87 8.17 3.97 -19.95
C PRO A 87 7.00 4.36 -20.90
N THR A 88 6.37 3.42 -21.59
CA THR A 88 5.41 3.72 -22.67
C THR A 88 3.94 3.65 -22.28
N ARG A 89 3.60 3.11 -21.09
CA ARG A 89 2.19 2.92 -20.68
C ARG A 89 1.73 3.69 -19.45
N TYR A 90 2.64 4.25 -18.64
CA TYR A 90 2.30 5.03 -17.43
C TYR A 90 1.23 4.39 -16.53
N GLU A 91 1.20 3.06 -16.45
CA GLU A 91 0.28 2.31 -15.60
C GLU A 91 0.90 2.09 -14.22
N ILE A 92 0.06 2.07 -13.18
CA ILE A 92 0.48 1.72 -11.82
C ILE A 92 -0.14 0.38 -11.46
N THR A 93 0.68 -0.58 -11.06
CA THR A 93 0.23 -1.89 -10.59
C THR A 93 0.20 -1.91 -9.07
N ILE A 94 -0.97 -2.16 -8.47
CA ILE A 94 -1.13 -2.39 -7.03
C ILE A 94 -1.25 -3.90 -6.82
N TYR A 95 -0.31 -4.48 -6.08
CA TYR A 95 -0.20 -5.94 -5.96
C TYR A 95 -0.33 -6.45 -4.52
N ARG A 96 -0.23 -5.58 -3.53
CA ARG A 96 -0.38 -5.92 -2.12
C ARG A 96 -0.82 -4.69 -1.34
N ALA A 97 -1.65 -4.93 -0.33
CA ALA A 97 -2.05 -3.93 0.63
C ALA A 97 -1.99 -4.52 2.04
N THR A 98 -1.68 -3.68 3.01
CA THR A 98 -1.52 -4.06 4.41
C THR A 98 -2.21 -3.03 5.28
N ILE A 99 -3.05 -3.49 6.20
CA ILE A 99 -3.66 -2.69 7.27
C ILE A 99 -2.93 -3.02 8.58
N THR A 100 -2.52 -1.98 9.30
CA THR A 100 -1.91 -2.14 10.62
C THR A 100 -3.01 -2.39 11.67
N ARG A 101 -2.62 -2.76 12.90
CA ARG A 101 -3.58 -2.88 14.00
C ARG A 101 -4.33 -1.57 14.25
N VAL A 102 -3.61 -0.45 14.21
CA VAL A 102 -4.21 0.89 14.36
C VAL A 102 -5.25 1.13 13.26
N GLY A 103 -4.92 0.80 12.00
CA GLY A 103 -5.87 0.93 10.91
C GLY A 103 -7.10 0.06 11.11
N SER A 104 -6.93 -1.20 11.52
CA SER A 104 -8.03 -2.10 11.81
C SER A 104 -8.91 -1.60 12.96
N ASP A 105 -8.31 -1.09 14.04
CA ASP A 105 -9.02 -0.52 15.19
C ASP A 105 -9.82 0.75 14.80
N LEU A 106 -9.33 1.49 13.80
CA LEU A 106 -10.02 2.64 13.18
C LEU A 106 -11.07 2.22 12.13
N GLY A 107 -11.25 0.92 11.89
CA GLY A 107 -12.24 0.38 10.94
C GLY A 107 -11.77 0.33 9.48
N TRP A 108 -10.49 0.53 9.20
CA TRP A 108 -9.94 0.39 7.86
C TRP A 108 -9.84 -1.08 7.45
N THR A 109 -10.11 -1.32 6.17
CA THR A 109 -9.93 -2.61 5.52
C THR A 109 -9.00 -2.43 4.33
N VAL A 110 -8.50 -3.54 3.78
CA VAL A 110 -7.71 -3.50 2.54
C VAL A 110 -8.52 -2.88 1.40
N GLU A 111 -9.78 -3.26 1.26
CA GLU A 111 -10.68 -2.73 0.24
C GLU A 111 -10.88 -1.21 0.41
N SER A 112 -11.22 -0.75 1.62
CA SER A 112 -11.44 0.68 1.86
C SER A 112 -10.16 1.52 1.70
N LEU A 113 -8.99 0.99 2.06
CA LEU A 113 -7.71 1.66 1.82
C LEU A 113 -7.42 1.79 0.31
N CYS A 114 -7.62 0.72 -0.45
CA CYS A 114 -7.44 0.74 -1.89
C CYS A 114 -8.45 1.69 -2.56
N ASP A 115 -9.72 1.64 -2.18
CA ASP A 115 -10.78 2.47 -2.73
C ASP A 115 -10.57 3.95 -2.43
N GLU A 116 -10.06 4.29 -1.25
CA GLU A 116 -9.79 5.69 -0.90
C GLU A 116 -8.72 6.31 -1.83
N ALA A 117 -7.65 5.57 -2.14
CA ALA A 117 -6.64 6.06 -3.08
C ALA A 117 -7.08 5.97 -4.54
N LEU A 118 -7.73 4.87 -4.94
CA LEU A 118 -8.23 4.66 -6.30
C LEU A 118 -9.35 5.65 -6.66
N GLY A 119 -10.11 6.11 -5.66
CA GLY A 119 -11.20 7.07 -5.81
C GLY A 119 -10.74 8.41 -6.38
N PHE A 120 -9.49 8.82 -6.10
CA PHE A 120 -8.88 10.01 -6.73
C PHE A 120 -8.76 9.89 -8.27
N GLY A 121 -8.78 8.67 -8.79
CA GLY A 121 -8.79 8.35 -10.22
C GLY A 121 -10.14 7.85 -10.74
N SER A 122 -11.23 8.02 -9.96
CA SER A 122 -12.57 7.49 -10.25
C SER A 122 -12.62 5.96 -10.36
N LEU A 123 -11.78 5.26 -9.59
CA LEU A 123 -11.71 3.80 -9.54
C LEU A 123 -12.02 3.29 -8.13
N THR A 124 -12.37 2.02 -8.04
CA THR A 124 -12.41 1.20 -6.84
C THR A 124 -11.64 -0.09 -7.13
N LEU A 125 -11.28 -0.83 -6.10
CA LEU A 125 -10.67 -2.14 -6.24
C LEU A 125 -11.58 -3.06 -7.08
N ALA A 126 -12.90 -2.97 -6.91
CA ALA A 126 -13.86 -3.76 -7.67
C ALA A 126 -13.89 -3.44 -9.18
N ASN A 127 -13.76 -2.16 -9.57
CA ASN A 127 -13.84 -1.74 -10.97
C ASN A 127 -12.48 -1.51 -11.64
N CYS A 128 -11.38 -1.57 -10.87
CA CYS A 128 -10.04 -1.36 -11.40
C CYS A 128 -9.66 -2.51 -12.36
N PRO A 129 -9.11 -2.20 -13.55
CA PRO A 129 -8.59 -3.21 -14.46
C PRO A 129 -7.64 -4.18 -13.77
N ARG A 130 -7.62 -5.43 -14.23
CA ARG A 130 -6.85 -6.51 -13.60
C ARG A 130 -5.72 -6.98 -14.51
N ALA A 131 -4.56 -7.28 -13.92
CA ALA A 131 -3.45 -7.86 -14.64
C ALA A 131 -3.88 -9.20 -15.24
N THR A 132 -3.58 -9.41 -16.52
CA THR A 132 -3.79 -10.70 -17.18
C THR A 132 -2.91 -11.75 -16.50
N LEU A 133 -3.52 -12.79 -15.94
CA LEU A 133 -2.79 -13.96 -15.44
C LEU A 133 -2.35 -14.79 -16.64
N THR A 134 -1.08 -14.68 -17.04
CA THR A 134 -0.48 -15.65 -17.96
C THR A 134 -0.35 -16.99 -17.24
N GLU A 135 -0.65 -18.10 -17.91
CA GLU A 135 -0.48 -19.43 -17.31
C GLU A 135 0.94 -19.61 -16.75
N PRO A 136 1.09 -20.21 -15.55
CA PRO A 136 2.41 -20.44 -14.97
C PRO A 136 3.26 -21.25 -15.97
N PRO A 137 4.56 -20.92 -16.14
CA PRO A 137 5.42 -21.65 -17.05
C PRO A 137 5.41 -23.14 -16.68
N LYS A 138 5.36 -24.00 -17.69
CA LYS A 138 5.39 -25.46 -17.46
C LYS A 138 6.62 -25.78 -16.60
N PRO A 139 6.48 -26.60 -15.53
CA PRO A 139 7.60 -26.93 -14.67
C PRO A 139 8.72 -27.52 -15.52
N PHE A 140 9.95 -27.01 -15.30
CA PHE A 140 11.14 -27.54 -15.95
C PHE A 140 11.25 -29.04 -15.63
N ARG A 141 11.16 -29.87 -16.67
CA ARG A 141 11.57 -31.27 -16.58
C ARG A 141 13.05 -31.33 -16.96
N PHE A 142 13.89 -31.81 -16.04
CA PHE A 142 15.27 -32.22 -16.33
C PHE A 142 15.27 -33.62 -16.92
#